data_AF-A0A353Z8N6-F1
#
_entry.id   AF-A0A353Z8N6-F1
#
_cell.length_a   1.000
_cell.length_b   1.000
_cell.length_c   1.000
_cell.angle_alpha   90.00
_cell.angle_beta   90.00
_cell.angle_gamma   90.00
#
_symmetry.space_group_name_H-M   'P 1'
#
loop_
_entity.id
_entity.type
_entity.pdbx_description
1 polymer ?
#
loop_
_entity_poly.entity_id
_entity_poly.type
_entity_poly.pdbx_seq_one_letter_code
_entity_poly.pdbx_strand_id
1 'polypeptide(L)'
;MTLLDFLGVNQVAAGLGRGVACIGGCVQQLFPFFGPSITEMANQPPLRAVNDPENLKSSNPAVKAAAAAAAEEDQAPQKIAALKYLARLGCAGCYPGVEEAILAGLEDCNEGVRFAAAMSVFDSTRRPCHSCRNGSCCTPKLRKKLMQMGYLPDDQTGCPREPSPRVRRAARQALLACGPDDCLEGESPPEPRTEESPEAETEGSAQPS
;
A
#
# COMPACT_ATOMS: atom_id res chain seq x y z
N MET A 1 15.59 47.46 49.73
CA MET A 1 15.68 46.02 50.08
C MET A 1 15.22 45.25 48.86
N THR A 2 16.12 44.54 48.20
CA THR A 2 15.89 43.86 46.92
C THR A 2 15.87 42.33 47.12
N LEU A 3 15.17 41.64 46.21
CA LEU A 3 14.80 40.21 46.28
C LEU A 3 15.97 39.22 46.45
N LEU A 4 17.21 39.67 46.22
CA LEU A 4 18.44 38.88 46.35
C LEU A 4 18.91 38.73 47.81
N ASP A 5 18.51 39.63 48.71
CA ASP A 5 18.83 39.52 50.14
C ASP A 5 17.95 38.47 50.84
N PHE A 6 16.79 38.14 50.26
CA PHE A 6 15.86 37.14 50.82
C PHE A 6 16.24 35.69 50.47
N LEU A 7 17.10 35.49 49.46
CA LEU A 7 17.54 34.16 49.01
C LEU A 7 18.89 33.71 49.57
N GLY A 8 19.48 34.47 50.51
CA GLY A 8 20.63 34.01 51.30
C GLY A 8 21.91 33.72 50.52
N VAL A 9 22.03 34.18 49.27
CA VAL A 9 23.14 33.81 48.36
C VAL A 9 24.49 34.43 48.80
N ASN A 10 24.48 35.44 49.67
CA ASN A 10 25.70 36.08 50.18
C ASN A 10 26.38 35.36 51.37
N GLN A 11 25.90 34.19 51.81
CA GLN A 11 26.58 33.40 52.86
C GLN A 11 27.42 32.20 52.35
N VAL A 12 27.46 31.92 51.04
CA VAL A 12 28.26 30.79 50.51
C VAL A 12 29.70 31.18 50.16
N ALA A 13 30.03 32.48 50.18
CA ALA A 13 31.36 32.98 49.77
C ALA A 13 32.40 33.13 50.91
N ALA A 14 32.12 32.64 52.13
CA ALA A 14 33.01 32.78 53.29
C ALA A 14 33.50 31.44 53.90
N GLY A 15 33.47 30.34 53.13
CA GLY A 15 33.87 29.00 53.60
C GLY A 15 35.02 28.33 52.83
N LEU A 16 35.65 29.01 51.88
CA LEU A 16 36.71 28.47 51.00
C LEU A 16 38.12 28.72 51.55
N GLY A 17 38.37 28.30 52.79
CA GLY A 17 39.65 28.55 53.45
C GLY A 17 39.93 27.59 54.59
N ARG A 18 40.08 26.29 54.28
CA ARG A 18 40.77 25.21 55.04
C ARG A 18 40.07 23.86 54.80
N GLY A 19 40.49 23.14 53.76
CA GLY A 19 40.00 21.79 53.51
C GLY A 19 40.88 20.95 52.56
N VAL A 20 42.09 21.42 52.27
CA VAL A 20 43.09 20.70 51.45
C VAL A 20 43.99 19.92 52.41
N ALA A 21 43.62 18.68 52.78
CA ALA A 21 44.57 17.76 53.43
C ALA A 21 44.18 16.26 53.44
N CYS A 22 42.91 15.85 53.36
CA CYS A 22 42.55 14.45 53.72
C CYS A 22 41.71 13.66 52.70
N ILE A 23 41.76 13.96 51.40
CA ILE A 23 41.04 13.16 50.37
C ILE A 23 41.97 12.63 49.27
N GLY A 24 43.29 12.72 49.45
CA GLY A 24 44.27 12.22 48.47
C GLY A 24 44.60 10.73 48.56
N GLY A 25 44.19 10.03 49.64
CA GLY A 25 44.70 8.69 49.96
C GLY A 25 43.70 7.53 49.87
N CYS A 26 42.38 7.78 49.77
CA CYS A 26 41.37 6.71 49.92
C CYS A 26 40.68 6.24 48.64
N VAL A 27 40.99 6.78 47.46
CA VAL A 27 40.26 6.42 46.22
C VAL A 27 40.98 5.33 45.40
N GLN A 28 42.23 4.99 45.71
CA GLN A 28 42.98 3.94 44.98
C GLN A 28 42.63 2.49 45.41
N GLN A 29 41.86 2.29 46.49
CA GLN A 29 41.57 0.95 47.02
C GLN A 29 40.14 0.44 46.77
N LEU A 30 39.27 1.22 46.12
CA LEU A 30 37.87 0.82 45.86
C LEU A 30 37.58 0.36 44.43
N PHE A 31 38.56 0.36 43.52
CA PHE A 31 38.37 -0.13 42.14
C PHE A 31 39.60 -0.88 41.59
N PRO A 32 39.82 -2.17 41.90
CA PRO A 32 40.82 -2.98 41.21
C PRO A 32 40.28 -3.51 39.85
N PHE A 33 39.51 -2.70 39.12
CA PHE A 33 38.82 -3.15 37.90
C PHE A 33 38.80 -2.09 36.79
N PHE A 34 39.87 -1.32 36.66
CA PHE A 34 40.16 -0.55 35.44
C PHE A 34 41.52 -0.99 34.88
N GLY A 35 41.59 -2.26 34.47
CA GLY A 35 42.53 -2.66 33.43
C GLY A 35 42.09 -2.06 32.09
N PRO A 36 43.01 -1.82 31.14
CA PRO A 36 42.69 -1.26 29.83
C PRO A 36 41.98 -2.31 28.96
N SER A 37 40.68 -2.51 29.19
CA SER A 37 39.83 -3.45 28.43
C SER A 37 38.49 -2.83 28.03
N ILE A 38 38.44 -1.51 27.82
CA ILE A 38 37.29 -0.85 27.19
C ILE A 38 37.59 -0.31 25.78
N THR A 39 38.82 -0.50 25.29
CA THR A 39 39.22 -0.07 23.94
C THR A 39 38.83 -1.07 22.83
N GLU A 40 38.20 -2.20 23.18
CA GLU A 40 37.75 -3.23 22.23
C GLU A 40 36.23 -3.16 21.95
N MET A 41 35.68 -1.95 22.02
CA MET A 41 34.37 -1.61 21.43
C MET A 41 34.47 -0.42 20.47
N ALA A 42 35.69 0.07 20.23
CA ALA A 42 35.93 1.09 19.22
C ALA A 42 36.02 0.40 17.85
N ASN A 43 35.29 0.95 16.87
CA ASN A 43 35.43 0.67 15.44
C ASN A 43 34.72 -0.55 14.84
N GLN A 44 33.49 -0.88 15.27
CA GLN A 44 32.58 -1.53 14.32
C GLN A 44 32.12 -0.47 13.30
N PRO A 45 32.28 -0.71 11.99
CA PRO A 45 31.79 0.22 10.98
C PRO A 45 30.28 0.42 11.18
N PRO A 46 29.76 1.65 10.99
CA PRO A 46 28.33 1.91 11.16
C PRO A 46 27.52 0.97 10.28
N LEU A 47 26.43 0.42 10.82
CA LEU A 47 25.52 -0.42 10.05
C LEU A 47 24.99 0.39 8.86
N ARG A 48 25.13 -0.18 7.65
CA ARG A 48 24.57 0.41 6.43
C ARG A 48 23.05 0.30 6.46
N ALA A 49 22.38 1.21 5.76
CA ALA A 49 20.94 1.11 5.55
C ALA A 49 20.62 -0.23 4.85
N VAL A 50 19.48 -0.83 5.16
CA VAL A 50 19.13 -2.18 4.66
C VAL A 50 19.07 -2.18 3.13
N ASN A 51 18.52 -1.13 2.54
CA ASN A 51 18.39 -0.89 1.10
C ASN A 51 19.68 -0.44 0.40
N ASP A 52 20.84 -0.42 1.08
CA ASP A 52 22.11 -0.06 0.45
C ASP A 52 22.42 -1.04 -0.71
N PRO A 53 22.75 -0.54 -1.93
CA PRO A 53 23.05 -1.38 -3.09
C PRO A 53 24.14 -2.43 -2.86
N GLU A 54 25.07 -2.18 -1.94
CA GLU A 54 26.12 -3.13 -1.60
C GLU A 54 25.58 -4.34 -0.82
N ASN A 55 24.47 -4.20 -0.10
CA ASN A 55 23.84 -5.31 0.60
C ASN A 55 23.22 -6.33 -0.37
N LEU A 56 22.86 -5.93 -1.60
CA LEU A 56 22.39 -6.85 -2.66
C LEU A 56 23.50 -7.80 -3.13
N LYS A 57 24.77 -7.42 -2.94
CA LYS A 57 25.95 -8.22 -3.29
C LYS A 57 26.47 -9.03 -2.10
N SER A 58 25.83 -8.91 -0.92
CA SER A 58 26.24 -9.63 0.28
C SER A 58 26.17 -11.15 0.06
N SER A 59 27.17 -11.86 0.58
CA SER A 59 27.19 -13.33 0.60
C SER A 59 26.18 -13.92 1.60
N ASN A 60 25.72 -13.12 2.57
CA ASN A 60 24.72 -13.56 3.52
C ASN A 60 23.30 -13.49 2.89
N PRO A 61 22.57 -14.62 2.80
CA PRO A 61 21.27 -14.66 2.14
C PRO A 61 20.21 -13.79 2.83
N ALA A 62 20.25 -13.64 4.15
CA ALA A 62 19.31 -12.80 4.88
C ALA A 62 19.51 -11.31 4.57
N VAL A 63 20.77 -10.86 4.51
CA VAL A 63 21.10 -9.45 4.18
C VAL A 63 20.70 -9.14 2.75
N LYS A 64 21.01 -10.04 1.80
CA LYS A 64 20.64 -9.87 0.39
C LYS A 64 19.12 -9.82 0.19
N ALA A 65 18.38 -10.73 0.83
CA ALA A 65 16.93 -10.77 0.75
C ALA A 65 16.29 -9.53 1.40
N ALA A 66 16.77 -9.12 2.58
CA ALA A 66 16.30 -7.91 3.24
C ALA A 66 16.55 -6.66 2.41
N ALA A 67 17.72 -6.55 1.77
CA ALA A 67 18.04 -5.43 0.89
C ALA A 67 17.13 -5.36 -0.34
N ALA A 68 16.85 -6.51 -0.97
CA ALA A 68 15.93 -6.58 -2.10
C ALA A 68 14.49 -6.19 -1.69
N ALA A 69 14.00 -6.73 -0.57
CA ALA A 69 12.67 -6.39 -0.06
C ALA A 69 12.57 -4.91 0.34
N ALA A 70 13.59 -4.38 1.04
CA ALA A 70 13.63 -2.97 1.41
C ALA A 70 13.62 -2.06 0.18
N ALA A 71 14.39 -2.39 -0.86
CA ALA A 71 14.40 -1.63 -2.10
C ALA A 71 13.02 -1.60 -2.81
N GLU A 72 12.23 -2.69 -2.74
CA GLU A 72 10.87 -2.70 -3.28
C GLU A 72 9.86 -1.94 -2.41
N GLU A 73 9.97 -2.05 -1.10
CA GLU A 73 9.13 -1.33 -0.13
C GLU A 73 9.37 0.19 -0.18
N ASP A 74 10.62 0.62 -0.38
CA ASP A 74 10.98 2.02 -0.54
C ASP A 74 10.38 2.66 -1.80
N GLN A 75 9.98 1.85 -2.79
CA GLN A 75 9.25 2.33 -3.96
C GLN A 75 7.77 2.58 -3.70
N ALA A 76 7.23 2.21 -2.52
CA ALA A 76 5.81 2.36 -2.22
C ALA A 76 5.26 3.79 -2.45
N PRO A 77 5.94 4.89 -2.05
CA PRO A 77 5.46 6.24 -2.34
C PRO A 77 5.32 6.52 -3.84
N GLN A 78 6.29 6.04 -4.64
CA GLN A 78 6.29 6.19 -6.09
C GLN A 78 5.17 5.36 -6.73
N LYS A 79 5.00 4.10 -6.30
CA LYS A 79 3.90 3.22 -6.73
C LYS A 79 2.53 3.85 -6.43
N ILE A 80 2.35 4.39 -5.22
CA ILE A 80 1.11 5.08 -4.82
C ILE A 80 0.87 6.33 -5.68
N ALA A 81 1.90 7.13 -5.95
CA ALA A 81 1.78 8.32 -6.79
C ALA A 81 1.40 7.95 -8.24
N ALA A 82 2.02 6.90 -8.79
CA ALA A 82 1.71 6.37 -10.11
C ALA A 82 0.25 5.89 -10.19
N LEU A 83 -0.20 5.07 -9.24
CA LEU A 83 -1.59 4.58 -9.18
C LEU A 83 -2.60 5.74 -9.15
N LYS A 84 -2.36 6.77 -8.34
CA LYS A 84 -3.21 7.97 -8.29
C LYS A 84 -3.23 8.74 -9.61
N TYR A 85 -2.13 8.76 -10.35
CA TYR A 85 -2.08 9.37 -11.67
C TYR A 85 -2.87 8.55 -12.70
N LEU A 86 -2.66 7.23 -12.71
CA LEU A 86 -3.41 6.29 -13.54
C LEU A 86 -4.92 6.36 -13.29
N ALA A 87 -5.35 6.52 -12.03
CA ALA A 87 -6.74 6.73 -11.67
C ALA A 87 -7.37 7.95 -12.35
N ARG A 88 -6.60 9.02 -12.60
CA ARG A 88 -7.06 10.23 -13.30
C ARG A 88 -7.20 10.03 -14.80
N LEU A 89 -6.37 9.16 -15.38
CA LEU A 89 -6.46 8.81 -16.79
C LEU A 89 -7.65 7.87 -17.04
N GLY A 90 -7.94 7.00 -16.07
CA GLY A 90 -8.94 5.96 -16.21
C GLY A 90 -8.48 4.82 -17.11
N CYS A 91 -9.31 3.79 -17.25
CA CYS A 91 -8.99 2.59 -18.01
C CYS A 91 -9.52 2.61 -19.46
N ALA A 92 -9.99 3.77 -19.95
CA ALA A 92 -10.37 3.91 -21.36
C ALA A 92 -9.12 3.97 -22.27
N GLY A 93 -9.28 3.46 -23.49
CA GLY A 93 -8.22 3.07 -24.43
C GLY A 93 -7.27 4.14 -24.96
N CYS A 94 -7.23 5.35 -24.41
CA CYS A 94 -6.18 6.33 -24.74
C CYS A 94 -4.79 5.91 -24.25
N TYR A 95 -4.74 5.19 -23.12
CA TYR A 95 -3.50 4.70 -22.54
C TYR A 95 -3.64 3.20 -22.24
N PRO A 96 -3.03 2.31 -23.04
CA PRO A 96 -3.06 0.88 -22.75
C PRO A 96 -2.25 0.58 -21.48
N GLY A 97 -2.55 -0.53 -20.80
CA GLY A 97 -1.78 -1.00 -19.63
C GLY A 97 -2.25 -0.46 -18.27
N VAL A 98 -3.25 0.44 -18.23
CA VAL A 98 -3.74 1.03 -16.98
C VAL A 98 -4.40 -0.03 -16.08
N GLU A 99 -5.21 -0.91 -16.67
CA GLU A 99 -5.88 -1.99 -15.94
C GLU A 99 -4.87 -2.95 -15.31
N GLU A 100 -3.87 -3.37 -16.08
CA GLU A 100 -2.80 -4.27 -15.65
C GLU A 100 -1.98 -3.66 -14.52
N ALA A 101 -1.66 -2.36 -14.61
CA ALA A 101 -0.92 -1.66 -13.57
C ALA A 101 -1.72 -1.56 -12.25
N ILE A 102 -3.04 -1.33 -12.33
CA ILE A 102 -3.90 -1.31 -11.13
C ILE A 102 -4.02 -2.72 -10.54
N LEU A 103 -4.18 -3.77 -11.37
CA LEU A 103 -4.22 -5.16 -10.92
C LEU A 103 -2.92 -5.55 -10.21
N ALA A 104 -1.76 -5.18 -10.76
CA ALA A 104 -0.47 -5.39 -10.11
C ALA A 104 -0.39 -4.66 -8.76
N GLY A 105 -0.90 -3.42 -8.70
CA GLY A 105 -0.99 -2.67 -7.44
C GLY A 105 -1.88 -3.33 -6.38
N LEU A 106 -2.96 -4.02 -6.78
CA LEU A 106 -3.82 -4.78 -5.87
C LEU A 106 -3.13 -6.04 -5.31
N GLU A 107 -2.04 -6.49 -5.91
CA GLU A 107 -1.25 -7.66 -5.52
C GLU A 107 0.09 -7.29 -4.85
N ASP A 108 0.37 -6.00 -4.66
CA ASP A 108 1.63 -5.53 -4.10
C ASP A 108 1.79 -5.96 -2.63
N CYS A 109 3.03 -6.23 -2.20
CA CYS A 109 3.34 -6.61 -0.83
C CYS A 109 3.01 -5.49 0.17
N ASN A 110 3.14 -4.23 -0.23
CA ASN A 110 2.90 -3.07 0.61
C ASN A 110 1.39 -2.76 0.72
N GLU A 111 0.89 -2.73 1.95
CA GLU A 111 -0.52 -2.47 2.26
C GLU A 111 -1.01 -1.10 1.76
N GLY A 112 -0.13 -0.09 1.78
CA GLY A 112 -0.43 1.25 1.28
C GLY A 112 -0.59 1.28 -0.24
N VAL A 113 0.19 0.48 -0.97
CA VAL A 113 0.07 0.33 -2.43
C VAL A 113 -1.23 -0.38 -2.78
N ARG A 114 -1.56 -1.51 -2.12
CA ARG A 114 -2.84 -2.21 -2.31
C ARG A 114 -4.05 -1.32 -2.02
N PHE A 115 -3.99 -0.55 -0.92
CA PHE A 115 -5.02 0.42 -0.58
C PHE A 115 -5.17 1.49 -1.69
N ALA A 116 -4.05 2.07 -2.14
CA ALA A 116 -4.06 3.06 -3.21
C ALA A 116 -4.59 2.50 -4.53
N ALA A 117 -4.29 1.24 -4.86
CA ALA A 117 -4.79 0.57 -6.05
C ALA A 117 -6.33 0.39 -5.99
N ALA A 118 -6.86 -0.10 -4.87
CA ALA A 118 -8.30 -0.22 -4.67
C ALA A 118 -8.99 1.16 -4.76
N MET A 119 -8.38 2.20 -4.17
CA MET A 119 -8.92 3.55 -4.26
C MET A 119 -8.77 4.19 -5.64
N SER A 120 -7.78 3.78 -6.44
CA SER A 120 -7.64 4.21 -7.83
C SER A 120 -8.83 3.76 -8.68
N VAL A 121 -9.32 2.53 -8.47
CA VAL A 121 -10.55 2.05 -9.13
C VAL A 121 -11.74 2.90 -8.71
N PHE A 122 -11.93 3.12 -7.42
CA PHE A 122 -13.00 3.95 -6.90
C PHE A 122 -12.95 5.39 -7.43
N ASP A 123 -11.79 6.02 -7.45
CA ASP A 123 -11.64 7.40 -7.93
C ASP A 123 -11.85 7.50 -9.45
N SER A 124 -11.53 6.45 -10.21
CA SER A 124 -11.81 6.39 -11.65
C SER A 124 -13.31 6.45 -11.97
N THR A 125 -14.18 6.00 -11.05
CA THR A 125 -15.64 6.05 -11.26
C THR A 125 -16.21 7.46 -11.11
N ARG A 126 -15.48 8.35 -10.41
CA ARG A 126 -15.89 9.73 -10.14
C ARG A 126 -15.58 10.69 -11.27
N ARG A 127 -14.79 10.26 -12.25
CA ARG A 127 -14.32 11.09 -13.36
C ARG A 127 -14.48 10.39 -14.70
N PRO A 128 -15.68 9.94 -15.09
CA PRO A 128 -15.88 9.49 -16.45
C PRO A 128 -15.49 10.61 -17.43
N CYS A 129 -14.86 10.25 -18.55
CA CYS A 129 -14.62 11.17 -19.65
C CYS A 129 -15.92 11.92 -19.97
N HIS A 130 -15.88 13.26 -20.00
CA HIS A 130 -17.05 14.11 -20.22
C HIS A 130 -17.80 13.74 -21.51
N SER A 131 -17.09 13.25 -22.53
CA SER A 131 -17.66 12.89 -23.84
C SER A 131 -18.14 11.44 -23.96
N CYS A 132 -17.59 10.49 -23.21
CA CYS A 132 -17.81 9.07 -23.53
C CYS A 132 -18.50 8.27 -22.43
N ARG A 133 -18.42 8.70 -21.16
CA ARG A 133 -18.72 7.89 -19.96
C ARG A 133 -18.01 6.51 -19.87
N ASN A 134 -17.43 6.01 -20.96
CA ASN A 134 -16.32 5.06 -21.04
C ASN A 134 -15.06 5.72 -20.47
N GLY A 135 -14.49 5.12 -19.43
CA GLY A 135 -13.33 5.68 -18.72
C GLY A 135 -13.08 5.14 -17.33
N SER A 136 -14.10 4.56 -16.68
CA SER A 136 -13.90 3.93 -15.37
C SER A 136 -13.10 2.64 -15.49
N CYS A 137 -12.40 2.29 -14.42
CA CYS A 137 -11.68 1.03 -14.28
C CYS A 137 -12.57 -0.10 -13.73
N CYS A 138 -13.84 -0.12 -14.11
CA CYS A 138 -14.83 -1.10 -13.63
C CYS A 138 -14.92 -2.33 -14.55
N THR A 139 -13.77 -2.81 -15.04
CA THR A 139 -13.70 -4.00 -15.90
C THR A 139 -14.08 -5.27 -15.12
N PRO A 140 -14.54 -6.34 -15.80
CA PRO A 140 -14.89 -7.60 -15.14
C PRO A 140 -13.72 -8.17 -14.32
N LYS A 141 -12.48 -8.04 -14.80
CA LYS A 141 -11.28 -8.53 -14.10
C LYS A 141 -11.05 -7.78 -12.80
N LEU A 142 -11.09 -6.44 -12.82
CA LEU A 142 -10.92 -5.62 -11.62
C LEU A 142 -12.05 -5.86 -10.62
N ARG A 143 -13.30 -5.95 -11.09
CA ARG A 143 -14.45 -6.29 -10.22
C ARG A 143 -14.26 -7.65 -9.55
N LYS A 144 -13.88 -8.69 -10.30
CA LYS A 144 -13.60 -10.01 -9.73
C LYS A 144 -12.48 -9.96 -8.67
N LYS A 145 -11.39 -9.24 -8.94
CA LYS A 145 -10.29 -9.10 -7.97
C LYS A 145 -10.72 -8.37 -6.70
N LEU A 146 -11.45 -7.27 -6.84
CA LEU A 146 -11.97 -6.51 -5.70
C LEU A 146 -12.97 -7.35 -4.88
N MET A 147 -13.77 -8.21 -5.52
CA MET A 147 -14.70 -9.13 -4.86
C MET A 147 -13.94 -10.15 -4.00
N GLN A 148 -12.89 -10.76 -4.59
CA GLN A 148 -12.01 -11.68 -3.89
C GLN A 148 -11.36 -11.04 -2.66
N MET A 149 -10.84 -9.82 -2.78
CA MET A 149 -10.20 -9.13 -1.67
C MET A 149 -11.20 -8.63 -0.62
N GLY A 150 -12.35 -8.13 -1.06
CA GLY A 150 -13.31 -7.43 -0.20
C GLY A 150 -14.22 -8.36 0.61
N TYR A 151 -14.58 -9.53 0.06
CA TYR A 151 -15.63 -10.40 0.60
C TYR A 151 -15.21 -11.85 0.76
N LEU A 152 -14.45 -12.40 -0.18
CA LEU A 152 -14.23 -13.84 -0.20
C LEU A 152 -13.16 -14.26 0.82
N PRO A 153 -13.43 -15.32 1.61
CA PRO A 153 -12.38 -15.98 2.36
C PRO A 153 -11.45 -16.74 1.41
N ASP A 154 -10.26 -17.05 1.91
CA ASP A 154 -9.36 -18.00 1.30
C ASP A 154 -9.86 -19.43 1.56
N ASP A 155 -9.84 -20.26 0.52
CA ASP A 155 -10.49 -21.57 0.55
C ASP A 155 -9.74 -22.57 1.45
N GLN A 156 -8.44 -22.34 1.69
CA GLN A 156 -7.60 -23.24 2.49
C GLN A 156 -7.61 -22.86 3.96
N THR A 157 -7.55 -21.56 4.26
CA THR A 157 -7.42 -21.06 5.64
C THR A 157 -8.74 -20.61 6.25
N GLY A 158 -9.76 -20.31 5.43
CA GLY A 158 -10.99 -19.67 5.88
C GLY A 158 -10.82 -18.21 6.33
N CYS A 159 -9.59 -17.68 6.32
CA CYS A 159 -9.30 -16.31 6.65
C CYS A 159 -9.66 -15.38 5.48
N PRO A 160 -9.90 -14.07 5.71
CA PRO A 160 -10.07 -13.12 4.61
C PRO A 160 -8.83 -13.11 3.70
N ARG A 161 -9.03 -13.14 2.38
CA ARG A 161 -7.91 -13.16 1.40
C ARG A 161 -7.00 -11.94 1.53
N GLU A 162 -7.59 -10.76 1.71
CA GLU A 162 -6.82 -9.55 2.01
C GLU A 162 -6.65 -9.39 3.53
N PRO A 163 -5.41 -9.40 4.06
CA PRO A 163 -5.16 -9.31 5.50
C PRO A 163 -5.59 -7.97 6.10
N SER A 164 -5.43 -6.86 5.38
CA SER A 164 -5.73 -5.52 5.91
C SER A 164 -7.24 -5.23 5.89
N PRO A 165 -7.89 -4.99 7.05
CA PRO A 165 -9.30 -4.58 7.08
C PRO A 165 -9.54 -3.26 6.35
N ARG A 166 -8.53 -2.39 6.30
CA ARG A 166 -8.58 -1.11 5.59
C ARG A 166 -8.68 -1.33 4.08
N VAL A 167 -7.83 -2.19 3.52
CA VAL A 167 -7.86 -2.54 2.09
C VAL A 167 -9.14 -3.28 1.75
N ARG A 168 -9.62 -4.22 2.59
CA ARG A 168 -10.91 -4.89 2.38
C ARG A 168 -12.06 -3.89 2.25
N ARG A 169 -12.12 -2.88 3.14
CA ARG A 169 -13.14 -1.83 3.08
C ARG A 169 -13.03 -1.00 1.79
N ALA A 170 -11.82 -0.62 1.40
CA ALA A 170 -11.59 0.13 0.15
C ALA A 170 -12.03 -0.68 -1.08
N ALA A 171 -11.76 -1.98 -1.12
CA ALA A 171 -12.18 -2.85 -2.22
C ALA A 171 -13.71 -2.93 -2.35
N ARG A 172 -14.42 -3.10 -1.22
CA ARG A 172 -15.89 -3.06 -1.21
C ARG A 172 -16.43 -1.71 -1.67
N GLN A 173 -15.80 -0.61 -1.24
CA GLN A 173 -16.20 0.73 -1.65
C GLN A 173 -16.01 0.94 -3.17
N ALA A 174 -14.92 0.46 -3.74
CA ALA A 174 -14.67 0.49 -5.17
C ALA A 174 -15.72 -0.31 -5.96
N LEU A 175 -16.06 -1.52 -5.50
CA LEU A 175 -17.12 -2.34 -6.11
C LEU A 175 -18.47 -1.64 -6.10
N LEU A 176 -18.87 -1.10 -4.94
CA LEU A 176 -20.14 -0.38 -4.83
C LEU A 176 -20.19 0.81 -5.77
N ALA A 177 -19.08 1.52 -5.96
CA ALA A 177 -19.01 2.65 -6.87
C ALA A 177 -19.02 2.25 -8.35
N CYS A 178 -18.64 1.01 -8.67
CA CYS A 178 -18.76 0.46 -10.02
C CYS A 178 -20.21 0.09 -10.40
N GLY A 179 -21.15 0.03 -9.44
CA GLY A 179 -22.55 -0.31 -9.72
C GLY A 179 -22.77 -1.80 -10.06
N PRO A 180 -23.99 -2.19 -10.48
CA PRO A 180 -24.30 -3.57 -10.84
C PRO A 180 -23.45 -4.07 -12.03
N ASP A 181 -23.33 -5.39 -12.18
CA ASP A 181 -22.54 -6.03 -13.25
C ASP A 181 -23.17 -5.83 -14.65
N ASP A 182 -24.43 -5.39 -14.69
CA ASP A 182 -25.29 -5.27 -15.88
C ASP A 182 -24.76 -4.28 -16.95
N CYS A 183 -23.70 -3.51 -16.66
CA CYS A 183 -23.05 -2.64 -17.64
C CYS A 183 -22.08 -3.38 -18.58
N LEU A 184 -21.94 -4.71 -18.46
CA LEU A 184 -20.98 -5.53 -19.20
C LEU A 184 -21.61 -6.52 -20.20
N GLU A 185 -22.94 -6.62 -20.25
CA GLU A 185 -23.63 -7.42 -21.29
C GLU A 185 -23.89 -6.57 -22.53
N GLY A 186 -22.82 -6.39 -23.30
CA GLY A 186 -22.82 -5.72 -24.60
C GLY A 186 -22.37 -6.67 -25.70
N GLU A 187 -23.01 -7.83 -25.81
CA GLU A 187 -23.08 -8.63 -27.05
C GLU A 187 -24.34 -9.50 -26.94
N SER A 188 -25.51 -8.93 -27.23
CA SER A 188 -26.65 -9.76 -27.61
C SER A 188 -26.26 -10.49 -28.90
N PRO A 189 -26.34 -11.83 -28.98
CA PRO A 189 -26.20 -12.54 -30.24
C PRO A 189 -27.16 -11.92 -31.26
N PRO A 190 -26.77 -11.73 -32.54
CA PRO A 190 -27.72 -11.25 -33.52
C PRO A 190 -28.91 -12.21 -33.54
N GLU A 191 -30.10 -11.68 -33.26
CA GLU A 191 -31.34 -12.43 -33.41
C GLU A 191 -31.35 -13.05 -34.82
N PRO A 192 -31.60 -14.37 -34.95
CA PRO A 192 -31.78 -14.96 -36.26
C PRO A 192 -32.97 -14.26 -36.92
N ARG A 193 -32.73 -13.62 -38.06
CA ARG A 193 -33.82 -13.16 -38.94
C ARG A 193 -34.71 -14.36 -39.21
N THR A 194 -35.95 -14.29 -38.79
CA THR A 194 -37.02 -15.13 -39.30
C THR A 194 -37.09 -14.87 -40.80
N GLU A 195 -36.51 -15.77 -41.60
CA GLU A 195 -36.80 -15.83 -43.02
C GLU A 195 -38.30 -16.18 -43.13
N GLU A 196 -39.04 -15.28 -43.78
CA GLU A 196 -40.43 -15.49 -44.17
C GLU A 196 -40.54 -16.82 -44.91
N SER A 197 -41.36 -17.73 -44.36
CA SER A 197 -41.78 -18.92 -45.08
C SER A 197 -42.66 -18.49 -46.26
N PRO A 198 -42.40 -18.94 -47.50
CA PRO A 198 -43.27 -18.61 -48.61
C PRO A 198 -44.64 -19.28 -48.44
N GLU A 199 -45.65 -18.49 -48.82
CA GLU A 199 -47.06 -18.81 -48.88
C GLU A 199 -47.30 -20.11 -49.66
N ALA A 200 -47.97 -21.07 -49.03
CA ALA A 200 -48.57 -22.20 -49.73
C ALA A 200 -50.00 -21.81 -50.13
N GLU A 201 -50.15 -21.40 -51.38
CA GLU A 201 -51.43 -21.37 -52.08
C GLU A 201 -52.08 -22.76 -51.99
N THR A 202 -53.34 -22.82 -51.56
CA THR A 202 -54.24 -23.91 -51.96
C THR A 202 -55.62 -23.32 -52.23
N GLU A 203 -55.86 -23.06 -53.51
CA GLU A 203 -57.20 -22.89 -54.07
C GLU A 203 -58.00 -24.19 -53.97
N GLY A 204 -59.31 -24.05 -53.71
CA GLY A 204 -60.32 -24.85 -54.41
C GLY A 204 -61.13 -25.86 -53.60
N SER A 205 -62.31 -25.44 -53.12
CA SER A 205 -63.57 -26.03 -53.62
C SER A 205 -64.83 -25.37 -53.03
N ALA A 206 -65.56 -24.76 -53.95
CA ALA A 206 -67.01 -24.86 -54.20
C ALA A 206 -68.02 -24.68 -53.05
N GLN A 207 -68.82 -23.62 -53.25
CA GLN A 207 -70.05 -23.25 -52.55
C GLN A 207 -71.29 -24.09 -52.96
N PRO A 208 -72.44 -23.93 -52.27
CA PRO A 208 -73.51 -24.90 -52.15
C PRO A 208 -74.66 -24.73 -53.16
N SER A 209 -75.53 -25.75 -53.24
CA SER A 209 -76.96 -25.63 -53.60
C SER A 209 -77.72 -26.78 -52.96
#